data_AF-A0A8H4VGV4-F1
#
_entry.id   AF-A0A8H4VGV4-F1
#
_cell.length_a   1.000
_cell.length_b   1.000
_cell.length_c   1.000
_cell.angle_alpha   90.00
_cell.angle_beta   90.00
_cell.angle_gamma   90.00
#
_symmetry.space_group_name_H-M   'P 1'
#
loop_
_entity.id
_entity.type
_entity.pdbx_description
1 polymer ?
#
loop_
_entity_poly.entity_id
_entity_poly.type
_entity_poly.pdbx_seq_one_letter_code
_entity_poly.pdbx_strand_id
1 'polypeptide(L)'
;MVKYPIIVLNSARAAVDLLVKRGDKYSDRLRLVLYDFMGWNRTMSFMRHEARHRKRRRSITPAFKGVASGLLNRPAERDALPKQFASALIFCLGFGIDVKDKHDHMIHLASGSVHSLPHGGAFSGAPDKSLKLAADWKWAVLKLHDEPFEAYMKLQKKMWSLMHDMLEQ
;
A
#
# COMPACT_ATOMS: atom_id res chain seq x y z
N MET A 1 18.81 -14.09 17.58
CA MET A 1 20.00 -14.12 16.69
C MET A 1 19.54 -13.88 15.26
N VAL A 2 19.85 -12.74 14.65
CA VAL A 2 19.42 -12.43 13.28
C VAL A 2 20.36 -13.15 12.30
N LYS A 3 19.80 -14.04 11.46
CA LYS A 3 20.57 -14.90 10.53
C LYS A 3 21.00 -14.24 9.22
N TYR A 4 20.91 -12.91 9.12
CA TYR A 4 21.16 -12.18 7.87
C TYR A 4 22.20 -11.08 8.09
N PRO A 5 23.20 -10.92 7.19
CA PRO A 5 24.13 -9.80 7.25
C PRO A 5 23.39 -8.48 7.05
N ILE A 6 23.55 -7.54 8.00
CA ILE A 6 22.92 -6.21 7.96
C ILE A 6 23.99 -5.17 7.61
N ILE A 7 23.70 -4.33 6.62
CA ILE A 7 24.54 -3.19 6.25
C ILE A 7 23.76 -1.91 6.55
N VAL A 8 24.33 -1.03 7.37
CA VAL A 8 23.72 0.27 7.72
C VAL A 8 24.35 1.36 6.86
N LEU A 9 23.52 2.12 6.15
CA LEU A 9 23.95 3.28 5.37
C LEU A 9 23.85 4.53 6.24
N ASN A 10 24.98 5.14 6.58
CA ASN A 10 25.07 6.27 7.51
C ASN A 10 25.35 7.62 6.85
N SER A 11 25.37 7.68 5.51
CA SER A 11 25.60 8.93 4.77
C SER A 11 24.66 9.06 3.58
N ALA A 12 24.29 10.30 3.27
CA ALA A 12 23.49 10.62 2.09
C ALA A 12 24.17 10.15 0.80
N ARG A 13 25.49 10.28 0.70
CA ARG A 13 26.27 9.80 -0.45
C ARG A 13 26.11 8.29 -0.64
N ALA A 14 26.30 7.49 0.41
CA ALA A 14 26.13 6.05 0.33
C ALA A 14 24.68 5.65 -0.03
N ALA A 15 23.69 6.35 0.55
CA ALA A 15 22.28 6.13 0.25
C ALA A 15 21.96 6.44 -1.22
N VAL A 16 22.47 7.54 -1.78
CA VAL A 16 22.26 7.89 -3.20
C VAL A 16 22.98 6.89 -4.11
N ASP A 17 24.22 6.54 -3.81
CA ASP A 17 25.01 5.64 -4.66
C ASP A 17 24.41 4.22 -4.73
N LEU A 18 23.82 3.72 -3.63
CA LEU A 18 23.22 2.39 -3.59
C LEU A 18 21.73 2.38 -3.93
N LEU A 19 20.92 3.25 -3.32
CA LEU A 19 19.46 3.18 -3.42
C LEU A 19 18.90 3.94 -4.64
N VAL A 20 19.62 4.94 -5.15
CA VAL A 20 19.19 5.71 -6.33
C VAL A 20 19.90 5.21 -7.57
N LYS A 21 21.23 5.36 -7.65
CA LYS A 21 21.99 5.02 -8.86
C LYS A 21 21.98 3.53 -9.17
N ARG A 22 21.98 2.69 -8.13
CA ARG A 22 21.97 1.22 -8.23
C ARG A 22 20.65 0.62 -7.73
N GLY A 23 19.58 1.42 -7.76
CA GLY A 23 18.29 1.06 -7.18
C GLY A 23 17.75 -0.28 -7.66
N ASP A 24 17.90 -0.63 -8.95
CA ASP A 24 17.42 -1.92 -9.50
C ASP A 24 18.05 -3.14 -8.80
N LYS A 25 19.32 -3.03 -8.35
CA LYS A 25 20.04 -4.10 -7.65
C LYS A 25 19.64 -4.24 -6.18
N TYR A 26 19.28 -3.13 -5.53
CA TYR A 26 19.04 -3.07 -4.07
C TYR A 26 17.58 -2.78 -3.71
N SER A 27 16.66 -2.83 -4.67
CA SER A 27 15.23 -2.59 -4.45
C SER A 27 14.45 -3.82 -4.01
N ASP A 28 15.07 -4.99 -3.85
CA ASP A 28 14.35 -6.15 -3.31
C ASP A 28 13.94 -5.92 -1.84
N ARG A 29 12.98 -6.72 -1.39
CA ARG A 29 12.44 -6.66 -0.02
C ARG A 29 12.78 -7.95 0.69
N LEU A 30 13.08 -7.86 1.99
CA LEU A 30 13.23 -9.04 2.81
C LEU A 30 11.93 -9.83 2.79
N ARG A 31 12.01 -11.14 2.54
CA ARG A 31 10.84 -12.01 2.63
C ARG A 31 10.45 -12.20 4.10
N LEU A 32 9.40 -11.52 4.51
CA LEU A 32 8.78 -11.70 5.81
C LEU A 32 7.66 -12.71 5.69
N VAL A 33 7.90 -13.95 6.15
CA VAL A 33 6.92 -15.06 6.07
C VAL A 33 5.57 -14.65 6.64
N LEU A 34 5.57 -13.85 7.71
CA LEU A 34 4.36 -13.31 8.31
C LEU A 34 3.49 -12.50 7.31
N TYR A 35 4.11 -11.68 6.46
CA TYR A 35 3.41 -10.90 5.46
C TYR A 35 2.81 -11.76 4.35
N ASP A 36 3.45 -12.87 4.00
CA ASP A 36 2.87 -13.86 3.08
C ASP A 36 1.58 -14.45 3.69
N PHE A 37 1.59 -14.81 4.99
CA PHE A 37 0.42 -15.36 5.68
C PHE A 37 -0.74 -14.36 5.81
N MET A 38 -0.43 -13.09 6.10
CA MET A 38 -1.43 -12.02 6.18
C MET A 38 -2.01 -11.60 4.82
N GLY A 39 -1.41 -12.00 3.70
CA GLY A 39 -1.86 -11.58 2.36
C GLY A 39 -1.26 -10.26 1.86
N TRP A 40 -0.25 -9.73 2.54
CA TRP A 40 0.46 -8.50 2.17
C TRP A 40 1.32 -8.63 0.91
N ASN A 41 1.56 -9.86 0.43
CA ASN A 41 2.32 -10.14 -0.79
C ASN A 41 1.73 -9.53 -2.08
N ARG A 42 0.45 -9.10 -2.05
CA ARG A 42 -0.21 -8.35 -3.14
C ARG A 42 0.09 -6.85 -3.09
N THR A 43 0.49 -6.32 -1.94
CA THR A 43 0.77 -4.90 -1.74
C THR A 43 2.14 -4.53 -2.30
N MET A 44 2.22 -3.46 -3.10
CA MET A 44 3.45 -3.04 -3.77
C MET A 44 4.63 -2.85 -2.81
N SER A 45 4.38 -2.32 -1.60
CA SER A 45 5.41 -2.07 -0.58
C SER A 45 6.12 -3.34 -0.08
N PHE A 46 5.44 -4.49 -0.12
CA PHE A 46 5.94 -5.79 0.36
C PHE A 46 6.20 -6.79 -0.77
N MET A 47 5.91 -6.40 -2.02
CA MET A 47 6.14 -7.24 -3.19
C MET A 47 7.64 -7.30 -3.50
N ARG A 48 8.13 -8.51 -3.82
CA ARG A 48 9.52 -8.72 -4.25
C ARG A 48 9.84 -7.94 -5.52
N HIS A 49 11.10 -7.51 -5.66
CA HIS A 49 11.54 -6.70 -6.79
C HIS A 49 11.73 -7.52 -8.07
N GLU A 50 10.61 -8.00 -8.61
CA GLU A 50 10.53 -8.84 -9.79
C GLU A 50 9.79 -8.12 -10.93
N ALA A 51 9.66 -8.77 -12.10
CA ALA A 51 8.98 -8.20 -13.25
C ALA A 51 7.56 -7.69 -12.92
N ARG A 52 6.83 -8.43 -12.07
CA ARG A 52 5.51 -8.04 -11.59
C ARG A 52 5.51 -6.73 -10.79
N HIS A 53 6.46 -6.58 -9.87
CA HIS A 53 6.62 -5.35 -9.10
C HIS A 53 7.00 -4.18 -10.01
N ARG A 54 7.92 -4.37 -10.96
CA ARG A 54 8.29 -3.33 -11.93
C ARG A 54 7.11 -2.90 -12.79
N LYS A 55 6.32 -3.85 -13.32
CA LYS A 55 5.10 -3.55 -14.10
C LYS A 55 4.12 -2.74 -13.25
N ARG A 56 3.81 -3.23 -12.04
CA ARG A 56 2.90 -2.55 -11.11
C ARG A 56 3.40 -1.15 -10.73
N ARG A 57 4.68 -0.98 -10.39
CA ARG A 57 5.25 0.34 -10.07
C ARG A 57 5.11 1.31 -11.24
N ARG A 58 5.36 0.88 -12.48
CA ARG A 58 5.20 1.72 -13.67
C ARG A 58 3.76 2.19 -13.83
N SER A 59 2.78 1.30 -13.67
CA SER A 59 1.36 1.65 -13.82
C SER A 59 0.87 2.60 -12.71
N ILE A 60 1.31 2.43 -11.46
CA ILE A 60 0.78 3.19 -10.31
C ILE A 60 1.50 4.54 -10.08
N THR A 61 2.76 4.68 -10.52
CA THR A 61 3.57 5.90 -10.28
C THR A 61 2.88 7.20 -10.73
N PRO A 62 2.21 7.28 -11.91
CA PRO A 62 1.48 8.48 -12.32
C PRO A 62 0.35 8.86 -11.35
N ALA A 63 -0.44 7.89 -10.88
CA ALA A 63 -1.53 8.12 -9.95
C ALA A 63 -1.01 8.70 -8.61
N PHE A 64 0.14 8.24 -8.11
CA PHE A 64 0.77 8.79 -6.91
C PHE A 64 1.17 10.27 -7.06
N LYS A 65 1.61 10.70 -8.25
CA LYS A 65 1.87 12.13 -8.52
C LYS A 65 0.59 12.94 -8.44
N GLY A 66 -0.53 12.38 -8.93
CA GLY A 66 -1.87 12.97 -8.79
C GLY A 66 -2.27 13.15 -7.33
N VAL A 67 -2.10 12.12 -6.49
CA VAL A 67 -2.38 12.20 -5.03
C VAL A 67 -1.53 13.29 -4.37
N ALA A 68 -0.22 13.33 -4.65
CA ALA A 68 0.67 14.34 -4.07
C ALA A 68 0.30 15.77 -4.49
N SER A 69 -0.04 15.96 -5.77
CA SER A 69 -0.51 17.25 -6.30
C SER A 69 -1.85 17.67 -5.69
N GLY A 70 -2.81 16.74 -5.57
CA GLY A 70 -4.10 16.98 -4.91
C GLY A 70 -3.95 17.38 -3.44
N LEU A 71 -3.01 16.72 -2.74
CA LEU A 71 -2.61 17.12 -1.40
C LEU A 71 -2.04 18.53 -1.39
N LEU A 72 -1.15 18.89 -2.31
CA LEU A 72 -0.49 20.20 -2.36
C LEU A 72 -1.42 21.38 -2.67
N ASN A 73 -2.39 21.16 -3.56
CA ASN A 73 -3.20 22.25 -4.10
C ASN A 73 -4.50 22.53 -3.32
N ARG A 74 -4.81 21.76 -2.28
CA ARG A 74 -6.04 21.93 -1.47
C ARG A 74 -5.74 22.12 0.02
N PRO A 75 -5.17 23.27 0.42
CA PRO A 75 -4.69 23.48 1.79
C PRO A 75 -5.81 23.41 2.84
N ALA A 76 -7.02 23.90 2.55
CA ALA A 76 -8.15 23.79 3.49
C ALA A 76 -8.59 22.34 3.76
N GLU A 77 -8.41 21.43 2.79
CA GLU A 77 -8.70 20.00 2.93
C GLU A 77 -7.52 19.23 3.54
N ARG A 78 -6.30 19.81 3.56
CA ARG A 78 -5.14 19.24 4.27
C ARG A 78 -5.32 19.23 5.78
N ASP A 79 -6.03 20.21 6.30
CA ASP A 79 -6.28 20.38 7.73
C ASP A 79 -7.40 19.43 8.22
N ALA A 80 -8.21 18.88 7.31
CA ALA A 80 -9.00 17.69 7.62
C ALA A 80 -8.06 16.52 7.96
N LEU A 81 -8.48 15.56 8.79
CA LEU A 81 -7.68 14.40 9.22
C LEU A 81 -6.86 13.86 8.03
N PRO A 82 -5.52 14.06 7.98
CA PRO A 82 -4.74 13.85 6.77
C PRO A 82 -4.85 12.44 6.19
N LYS A 83 -5.13 11.46 7.06
CA LYS A 83 -5.40 10.07 6.70
C LYS A 83 -6.68 9.90 5.91
N GLN A 84 -7.77 10.57 6.29
CA GLN A 84 -9.07 10.46 5.62
C GLN A 84 -9.01 11.07 4.22
N PHE A 85 -8.41 12.26 4.11
CA PHE A 85 -8.24 12.92 2.82
C PHE A 85 -7.33 12.12 1.88
N ALA A 86 -6.20 11.61 2.38
CA ALA A 86 -5.32 10.74 1.61
C ALA A 86 -6.03 9.44 1.17
N SER A 87 -6.81 8.81 2.06
CA SER A 87 -7.60 7.63 1.72
C SER A 87 -8.64 7.92 0.64
N ALA A 88 -9.41 9.00 0.76
CA ALA A 88 -10.39 9.42 -0.25
C ALA A 88 -9.73 9.64 -1.62
N LEU A 89 -8.59 10.35 -1.65
CA LEU A 89 -7.82 10.56 -2.88
C LEU A 89 -7.31 9.24 -3.49
N ILE A 90 -6.84 8.30 -2.67
CA ILE A 90 -6.38 6.99 -3.14
C ILE A 90 -7.54 6.18 -3.74
N PHE A 91 -8.72 6.20 -3.14
CA PHE A 91 -9.88 5.49 -3.70
C PHE A 91 -10.42 6.16 -4.96
N CYS A 92 -10.42 7.49 -5.00
CA CYS A 92 -10.82 8.26 -6.18
C CYS A 92 -9.86 8.01 -7.36
N LEU A 93 -8.55 8.21 -7.17
CA LEU A 93 -7.57 8.05 -8.26
C LEU A 93 -7.29 6.58 -8.57
N GLY A 94 -7.31 5.71 -7.56
CA GLY A 94 -7.05 4.29 -7.69
C GLY A 94 -8.20 3.55 -8.37
N PHE A 95 -9.43 3.73 -7.84
CA PHE A 95 -10.59 2.92 -8.19
C PHE A 95 -11.74 3.73 -8.79
N GLY A 96 -11.61 5.04 -8.96
CA GLY A 96 -12.71 5.89 -9.46
C GLY A 96 -13.88 6.00 -8.47
N ILE A 97 -13.66 5.67 -7.19
CA ILE A 97 -14.68 5.70 -6.14
C ILE A 97 -14.71 7.10 -5.54
N ASP A 98 -15.86 7.76 -5.65
CA ASP A 98 -16.11 9.06 -5.03
C ASP A 98 -16.49 8.87 -3.55
N VAL A 99 -15.52 9.09 -2.67
CA VAL A 99 -15.70 8.99 -1.21
C VAL A 99 -16.26 10.31 -0.70
N LYS A 100 -17.56 10.31 -0.36
CA LYS A 100 -18.30 11.55 -0.05
C LYS A 100 -18.26 11.95 1.42
N ASP A 101 -17.96 11.02 2.31
CA ASP A 101 -18.00 11.25 3.75
C ASP A 101 -16.77 10.66 4.45
N LYS A 102 -16.37 11.29 5.55
CA LYS A 102 -15.31 10.82 6.45
C LYS A 102 -15.68 9.52 7.17
N HIS A 103 -16.95 9.12 7.18
CA HIS A 103 -17.44 7.86 7.74
C HIS A 103 -17.82 6.86 6.64
N ASP A 104 -17.40 7.12 5.40
CA ASP A 104 -17.55 6.17 4.31
C ASP A 104 -16.83 4.86 4.63
N HIS A 105 -17.48 3.75 4.23
CA HIS A 105 -16.97 2.39 4.40
C HIS A 105 -15.51 2.24 3.94
N MET A 106 -15.12 2.91 2.85
CA MET A 106 -13.76 2.85 2.31
C MET A 106 -12.73 3.50 3.26
N ILE A 107 -13.10 4.59 3.95
CA ILE A 107 -12.25 5.23 4.95
C ILE A 107 -12.05 4.31 6.17
N HIS A 108 -13.12 3.66 6.62
CA HIS A 108 -13.05 2.68 7.70
C HIS A 108 -12.24 1.44 7.31
N LEU A 109 -12.40 0.94 6.09
CA LEU A 109 -11.64 -0.16 5.54
C LEU A 109 -10.13 0.14 5.51
N ALA A 110 -9.76 1.31 4.99
CA ALA A 110 -8.37 1.76 4.99
C ALA A 110 -7.80 1.84 6.41
N SER A 111 -8.55 2.43 7.35
CA SER A 111 -8.12 2.58 8.74
C SER A 111 -7.94 1.22 9.43
N GLY A 112 -8.90 0.29 9.29
CA GLY A 112 -8.85 -1.05 9.86
C GLY A 112 -7.65 -1.87 9.37
N SER A 113 -7.29 -1.72 8.09
CA SER A 113 -6.12 -2.39 7.53
C SER A 113 -4.80 -1.90 8.14
N VAL A 114 -4.67 -0.62 8.47
CA VAL A 114 -3.47 -0.06 9.13
C VAL A 114 -3.30 -0.63 10.53
N HIS A 115 -4.40 -0.87 11.26
CA HIS A 115 -4.36 -1.53 12.56
C HIS A 115 -3.85 -2.98 12.47
N SER A 116 -4.03 -3.66 11.34
CA SER A 116 -3.57 -5.05 11.19
C SER A 116 -2.04 -5.21 11.18
N LEU A 117 -1.27 -4.19 10.77
CA LEU A 117 0.20 -4.27 10.73
C LEU A 117 0.84 -4.47 12.11
N PRO A 118 0.56 -3.64 13.13
CA PRO A 118 1.08 -3.86 14.48
C PRO A 118 0.42 -5.07 15.19
N HIS A 119 -0.88 -5.33 14.96
CA HIS A 119 -1.63 -6.36 15.69
C HIS A 119 -1.52 -7.77 15.07
N GLY A 120 -1.13 -7.88 13.80
CA GLY A 120 -0.89 -9.14 13.08
C GLY A 120 0.44 -9.82 13.41
N GLY A 121 1.15 -9.37 14.44
CA GLY A 121 2.40 -9.99 14.89
C GLY A 121 3.68 -9.42 14.27
N ALA A 122 3.59 -8.47 13.32
CA ALA A 122 4.76 -8.00 12.57
C ALA A 122 5.68 -7.09 13.39
N PHE A 123 5.11 -6.39 14.37
CA PHE A 123 5.83 -5.45 15.24
C PHE A 123 5.56 -5.69 16.73
N SER A 124 4.73 -6.67 17.10
CA SER A 124 4.29 -6.88 18.50
C SER A 124 5.24 -7.74 19.35
N GLY A 125 6.33 -8.25 18.79
CA GLY A 125 7.39 -8.91 19.56
C GLY A 125 7.02 -10.24 20.23
N ALA A 126 5.84 -10.81 19.97
CA ALA A 126 5.39 -12.08 20.56
C ALA A 126 5.69 -13.28 19.62
N PRO A 127 6.76 -14.06 19.86
CA PRO A 127 7.22 -15.10 18.93
C PRO A 127 6.21 -16.24 18.74
N ASP A 128 5.53 -16.68 19.80
CA ASP A 128 4.74 -17.93 19.78
C ASP A 128 3.30 -17.81 19.25
N LYS A 129 2.77 -16.59 19.06
CA LYS A 129 1.40 -16.36 18.56
C LYS A 129 1.34 -15.52 17.28
N SER A 130 2.49 -15.12 16.75
CA SER A 130 2.59 -14.22 15.60
C SER A 130 1.89 -14.75 14.35
N LEU A 131 2.06 -16.02 13.99
CA LEU A 131 1.43 -16.62 12.80
C LEU A 131 -0.09 -16.78 12.94
N LYS A 132 -0.58 -17.12 14.14
CA LYS A 132 -2.02 -17.23 14.41
C LYS A 132 -2.68 -15.85 14.32
N LEU A 133 -2.07 -14.84 14.96
CA LEU A 133 -2.52 -13.45 14.85
C LEU A 133 -2.48 -12.97 13.38
N ALA A 134 -1.42 -13.25 12.63
CA ALA A 134 -1.37 -12.93 11.21
C ALA A 134 -2.50 -13.58 10.40
N ALA A 135 -2.82 -14.84 10.67
CA ALA A 135 -3.94 -15.52 10.04
C ALA A 135 -5.29 -14.85 10.42
N ASP A 136 -5.47 -14.51 11.69
CA ASP A 136 -6.67 -13.84 12.20
C ASP A 136 -6.86 -12.44 11.61
N TRP A 137 -5.80 -11.80 11.11
CA TRP A 137 -5.86 -10.49 10.46
C TRP A 137 -5.84 -10.53 8.93
N LYS A 138 -5.64 -11.71 8.33
CA LYS A 138 -5.58 -11.89 6.86
C LYS A 138 -6.82 -11.34 6.16
N TRP A 139 -8.00 -11.53 6.74
CA TRP A 139 -9.26 -11.06 6.16
C TRP A 139 -9.28 -9.54 5.98
N ALA A 140 -8.70 -8.77 6.91
CA ALA A 140 -8.70 -7.30 6.84
C ALA A 140 -7.81 -6.81 5.69
N VAL A 141 -6.67 -7.47 5.47
CA VAL A 141 -5.74 -7.18 4.37
C VAL A 141 -6.37 -7.56 3.03
N LEU A 142 -7.05 -8.71 2.95
CA LEU A 142 -7.74 -9.12 1.73
C LEU A 142 -8.88 -8.16 1.38
N LYS A 143 -9.70 -7.76 2.34
CA LYS A 143 -10.78 -6.78 2.11
C LYS A 143 -10.28 -5.46 1.57
N LEU A 144 -9.13 -4.95 2.03
CA LEU A 144 -8.52 -3.73 1.51
C LEU A 144 -8.26 -3.81 0.00
N HIS A 145 -7.94 -5.00 -0.51
CA HIS A 145 -7.71 -5.22 -1.93
C HIS A 145 -9.00 -5.54 -2.69
N ASP A 146 -9.82 -6.42 -2.13
CA ASP A 146 -10.93 -7.04 -2.84
C ASP A 146 -12.17 -6.13 -2.86
N GLU A 147 -12.52 -5.47 -1.75
CA GLU A 147 -13.74 -4.65 -1.68
C GLU A 147 -13.72 -3.42 -2.59
N PRO A 148 -12.63 -2.63 -2.70
CA PRO A 148 -12.57 -1.52 -3.66
C PRO A 148 -12.59 -2.00 -5.10
N PHE A 149 -11.98 -3.16 -5.38
CA PHE A 149 -12.01 -3.77 -6.72
C PHE A 149 -13.42 -4.24 -7.08
N GLU A 150 -14.10 -4.95 -6.18
CA GLU A 150 -15.49 -5.37 -6.32
C GLU A 150 -16.43 -4.17 -6.52
N ALA A 151 -16.25 -3.11 -5.74
CA ALA A 151 -17.01 -1.87 -5.88
C ALA A 151 -16.81 -1.25 -7.27
N TYR A 152 -15.56 -1.18 -7.75
CA TYR A 152 -15.25 -0.72 -9.10
C TYR A 152 -15.90 -1.58 -10.19
N MET A 153 -15.88 -2.91 -10.04
CA MET A 153 -16.48 -3.81 -11.03
C MET A 153 -18.00 -3.68 -11.13
N LYS A 154 -18.67 -3.25 -10.06
CA LYS A 154 -20.13 -3.02 -9.99
C LYS A 154 -20.56 -1.65 -10.52
N LEU A 155 -19.63 -0.72 -10.79
CA LEU A 155 -19.97 0.59 -11.32
C LEU A 155 -20.56 0.47 -12.73
N GLN A 156 -21.81 0.91 -12.89
CA GLN A 156 -22.52 0.97 -14.17
C GLN A 156 -21.83 1.93 -15.16
N LYS A 157 -21.27 3.03 -14.64
CA LYS A 157 -20.46 3.98 -15.39
C LYS A 157 -19.10 4.08 -14.73
N LYS A 158 -18.08 3.57 -15.41
CA LYS A 158 -16.69 3.63 -14.94
C LYS A 158 -16.12 5.00 -15.27
N MET A 159 -15.68 5.72 -14.25
CA MET A 159 -14.87 6.92 -14.42
C MET A 159 -13.42 6.53 -14.70
N TRP A 160 -12.66 7.46 -15.28
CA TRP A 160 -11.21 7.27 -15.41
C TRP A 160 -10.59 7.03 -14.03
N SER A 161 -9.80 5.96 -13.92
CA SER A 161 -9.08 5.57 -12.71
C SER A 161 -7.87 4.73 -13.10
N LEU A 162 -6.91 4.60 -12.19
CA LEU A 162 -5.79 3.68 -12.38
C LEU A 162 -6.26 2.24 -12.66
N MET A 163 -7.33 1.78 -11.99
CA MET A 163 -7.89 0.46 -12.23
C MET A 163 -8.47 0.28 -13.64
N HIS A 164 -9.04 1.34 -14.21
CA HIS A 164 -9.47 1.35 -15.62
C HIS A 164 -8.28 1.11 -16.55
N ASP A 165 -7.25 1.95 -16.44
CA ASP A 165 -6.05 1.85 -17.28
C ASP A 165 -5.32 0.51 -17.12
N MET A 166 -5.37 -0.11 -15.94
CA MET A 166 -4.72 -1.39 -15.68
C MET A 166 -5.48 -2.59 -16.25
N LEU A 167 -6.79 -2.48 -16.50
CA LEU A 167 -7.62 -3.57 -17.05
C LEU A 167 -7.72 -3.53 -18.58
N GLU A 168 -7.47 -2.38 -19.19
CA GLU A 168 -7.50 -2.18 -20.65
C GLU A 168 -6.13 -2.40 -21.34
N GLN A 169 -5.09 -2.77 -20.59
CA GLN A 169 -3.72 -3.09 -21.05
C GLN A 169 -3.50 -4.58 -21.29
#